data_AF-A0A2H3NKX5-F1
#
_entry.id   AF-A0A2H3NKX5-F1
#
_cell.length_a   1.000
_cell.length_b   1.000
_cell.length_c   1.000
_cell.angle_alpha   90.00
_cell.angle_beta   90.00
_cell.angle_gamma   90.00
#
_symmetry.space_group_name_H-M   'P 1'
#
loop_
_entity.id
_entity.type
_entity.pdbx_description
1 polymer ?
#
loop_
_entity_poly.entity_id
_entity_poly.type
_entity_poly.pdbx_seq_one_letter_code
_entity_poly.pdbx_strand_id
1 'polypeptide(L)'
;MEPLPEWDTAVVHEGSLLAAIEFKSIASSFGNNLNNRTEEALGSNTDLRQAYEQGVFAPSARPVRVREPNFDVDPVFDGASYARRGEILCLRMVRQQLVDGAIFMLSDPEGPEGHFIEPNEELWFERFARRLTYHVLGAMK
;
A
#
# COMPACT_ATOMS: atom_id res chain seq x y z
N MET A 1 -0.78 11.35 -22.06
CA MET A 1 0.09 10.50 -21.24
C MET A 1 -0.24 10.88 -19.82
N GLU A 2 -0.91 10.01 -19.08
CA GLU A 2 -1.07 10.25 -17.64
C GLU A 2 0.31 10.13 -16.99
N PRO A 3 0.62 10.96 -15.98
CA PRO A 3 1.91 10.90 -15.29
C PRO A 3 2.10 9.51 -14.66
N LEU A 4 3.36 9.06 -14.61
CA LEU A 4 3.73 7.87 -13.85
C LEU A 4 3.37 8.10 -12.38
N PRO A 5 3.02 7.04 -11.63
CA PRO A 5 2.76 7.17 -10.20
C PRO A 5 3.96 7.82 -9.50
N GLU A 6 3.68 8.92 -8.80
CA GLU A 6 4.66 9.63 -7.98
C GLU A 6 4.64 9.00 -6.60
N TRP A 7 5.79 8.48 -6.16
CA TRP A 7 5.96 7.95 -4.81
C TRP A 7 6.16 9.09 -3.82
N ASP A 8 5.47 9.03 -2.68
CA ASP A 8 5.61 10.09 -1.67
C ASP A 8 6.99 10.12 -1.00
N THR A 9 7.66 8.97 -0.89
CA THR A 9 9.00 8.90 -0.27
C THR A 9 9.85 7.78 -0.87
N ALA A 10 11.12 8.07 -1.12
CA ALA A 10 12.11 7.08 -1.56
C ALA A 10 13.34 7.10 -0.65
N VAL A 11 13.91 5.93 -0.40
CA VAL A 11 15.18 5.74 0.30
C VAL A 11 16.22 5.35 -0.74
N VAL A 12 17.25 6.19 -0.93
CA VAL A 12 18.32 5.98 -1.91
C VAL A 12 19.67 6.03 -1.20
N HIS A 13 20.56 5.09 -1.51
CA HIS A 13 21.92 5.03 -0.99
C HIS A 13 22.89 4.72 -2.13
N GLU A 14 23.96 5.52 -2.27
CA GLU A 14 24.99 5.35 -3.30
C GLU A 14 24.42 5.18 -4.74
N GLY A 15 23.37 5.94 -5.06
CA GLY A 15 22.71 5.88 -6.37
C GLY A 15 21.78 4.67 -6.56
N SER A 16 21.62 3.81 -5.55
CA SER A 16 20.71 2.66 -5.56
C SER A 16 19.41 2.95 -4.80
N LEU A 17 18.26 2.68 -5.41
CA LEU A 17 16.95 2.76 -4.76
C LEU A 17 16.77 1.55 -3.83
N LEU A 18 16.61 1.81 -2.53
CA LEU A 18 16.46 0.77 -1.50
C LEU A 18 15.01 0.59 -1.04
N ALA A 19 14.19 1.63 -1.10
CA ALA A 19 12.76 1.53 -0.79
C ALA A 19 11.98 2.67 -1.47
N ALA A 20 10.74 2.39 -1.84
CA ALA A 20 9.74 3.37 -2.23
C ALA A 20 8.51 3.19 -1.34
N ILE A 21 7.98 4.29 -0.82
CA ILE A 21 6.91 4.32 0.19
C ILE A 21 5.84 5.29 -0.31
N GLU A 22 4.60 4.83 -0.20
CA GLU A 22 3.40 5.58 -0.55
C GLU A 22 2.55 5.80 0.71
N PHE A 23 2.06 7.01 0.90
CA PHE A 23 1.15 7.38 1.97
C PHE A 23 -0.22 7.70 1.40
N LYS A 24 -1.26 7.05 1.93
CA LYS A 24 -2.64 7.42 1.60
C LYS A 24 -3.39 7.72 2.90
N SER A 25 -4.13 8.83 2.88
CA SER A 25 -5.08 9.19 3.92
C SER A 25 -6.46 9.39 3.30
N ILE A 26 -7.52 9.05 4.04
CA ILE A 26 -8.90 9.17 3.57
C ILE A 26 -9.73 9.81 4.69
N ALA A 27 -10.15 11.05 4.47
CA ALA A 27 -10.98 11.81 5.40
C ALA A 27 -12.47 11.86 5.00
N SER A 28 -12.82 11.54 3.75
CA SER A 28 -14.20 11.63 3.23
C SER A 28 -14.55 10.52 2.24
N SER A 29 -15.86 10.20 2.16
CA SER A 29 -16.47 9.19 1.29
C SER A 29 -15.68 7.89 1.16
N PHE A 30 -15.38 7.28 2.31
CA PHE A 30 -14.45 6.16 2.45
C PHE A 30 -14.69 5.03 1.44
N GLY A 31 -15.94 4.63 1.16
CA GLY A 31 -16.21 3.47 0.30
C GLY A 31 -15.80 3.65 -1.17
N ASN A 32 -16.20 4.74 -1.81
CA ASN A 32 -15.83 5.02 -3.20
C ASN A 32 -14.33 5.38 -3.30
N ASN A 33 -13.81 6.07 -2.29
CA ASN A 33 -12.41 6.49 -2.27
C ASN A 33 -11.48 5.31 -2.03
N LEU A 34 -11.75 4.44 -1.05
CA LEU A 34 -10.90 3.28 -0.75
C LEU A 34 -10.79 2.35 -1.95
N ASN A 35 -11.90 2.02 -2.64
CA ASN A 35 -11.82 1.10 -3.78
C ASN A 35 -10.96 1.66 -4.92
N ASN A 36 -11.20 2.92 -5.32
CA ASN A 36 -10.40 3.58 -6.35
C ASN A 36 -8.91 3.72 -5.94
N ARG A 37 -8.64 4.02 -4.66
CA ARG A 37 -7.28 4.18 -4.12
C ARG A 37 -6.54 2.85 -3.96
N THR A 38 -7.28 1.79 -3.68
CA THR A 38 -6.76 0.42 -3.64
C THR A 38 -6.30 -0.01 -5.01
N GLU A 39 -7.13 0.21 -6.03
CA GLU A 39 -6.78 -0.08 -7.42
C GLU A 39 -5.54 0.71 -7.86
N GLU A 40 -5.43 1.99 -7.48
CA GLU A 40 -4.26 2.86 -7.75
C GLU A 40 -2.97 2.35 -7.08
N ALA A 41 -3.04 2.00 -5.78
CA ALA A 41 -1.88 1.52 -5.02
C ALA A 41 -1.41 0.12 -5.47
N LEU A 42 -2.35 -0.79 -5.75
CA LEU A 42 -2.05 -2.13 -6.26
C LEU A 42 -1.48 -2.11 -7.68
N GLY A 43 -2.04 -1.26 -8.56
CA GLY A 43 -1.51 -1.07 -9.91
C GLY A 43 -0.07 -0.59 -9.87
N SER A 44 0.20 0.46 -9.07
CA SER A 44 1.54 1.04 -8.92
C SER A 44 2.58 0.03 -8.40
N ASN A 45 2.22 -0.84 -7.47
CA ASN A 45 3.14 -1.84 -6.94
C ASN A 45 3.37 -3.01 -7.91
N THR A 46 2.30 -3.50 -8.55
CA THR A 46 2.41 -4.57 -9.56
C THR A 46 3.34 -4.14 -10.70
N ASP A 47 3.25 -2.89 -11.12
CA ASP A 47 4.10 -2.29 -12.13
C ASP A 47 5.57 -2.19 -11.67
N LEU A 48 5.84 -1.82 -10.40
CA LEU A 48 7.19 -1.81 -9.84
C LEU A 48 7.82 -3.21 -9.74
N ARG A 49 7.08 -4.19 -9.24
CA ARG A 49 7.58 -5.57 -9.12
C ARG A 49 7.95 -6.11 -10.49
N GLN A 50 7.11 -5.83 -11.50
CA GLN A 50 7.40 -6.16 -12.89
C GLN A 50 8.62 -5.40 -13.43
N ALA A 51 8.75 -4.11 -13.16
CA ALA A 51 9.90 -3.30 -13.59
C ALA A 51 11.22 -3.76 -12.96
N TYR A 52 11.20 -4.09 -11.66
CA TYR A 52 12.33 -4.66 -10.92
C TYR A 52 12.72 -6.04 -11.46
N GLU A 53 11.76 -6.96 -11.64
CA GLU A 53 11.99 -8.29 -12.21
C GLU A 53 12.57 -8.25 -13.63
N GLN A 54 12.23 -7.23 -14.41
CA GLN A 54 12.73 -7.05 -15.77
C GLN A 54 14.04 -6.24 -15.84
N GLY A 55 14.54 -5.72 -14.70
CA GLY A 55 15.74 -4.89 -14.66
C GLY A 55 15.58 -3.52 -15.34
N VAL A 56 14.34 -3.05 -15.49
CA VAL A 56 13.98 -1.88 -16.29
C VAL A 56 13.65 -0.72 -15.36
N PHE A 57 14.66 -0.01 -14.86
CA PHE A 57 14.45 1.38 -14.44
C PHE A 57 14.29 2.27 -15.69
N ALA A 58 13.19 2.08 -16.42
CA ALA A 58 12.65 2.95 -17.47
C ALA A 58 11.15 2.64 -17.67
N PRO A 59 10.30 3.64 -17.99
CA PRO A 59 8.86 3.51 -17.75
C PRO A 59 8.14 2.66 -18.81
N SER A 60 7.32 1.71 -18.35
CA SER A 60 6.37 0.96 -19.18
C SER A 60 4.96 1.52 -18.98
N ALA A 61 4.37 2.02 -20.07
CA ALA A 61 3.01 2.54 -20.11
C ALA A 61 2.08 1.50 -20.75
N ARG A 62 1.29 0.76 -19.95
CA ARG A 62 0.11 0.05 -20.46
C ARG A 62 -1.06 0.18 -19.48
N PRO A 63 -2.19 0.78 -19.89
CA PRO A 63 -3.35 0.90 -19.02
C PRO A 63 -4.07 -0.45 -18.93
N VAL A 64 -4.31 -0.93 -17.71
CA VAL A 64 -5.16 -2.09 -17.45
C VAL A 64 -6.56 -1.57 -17.09
N ARG A 65 -7.56 -1.90 -17.93
CA ARG A 65 -8.97 -1.69 -17.59
C ARG A 65 -9.40 -2.82 -16.66
N VAL A 66 -9.87 -2.49 -15.46
CA VAL A 66 -10.57 -3.44 -14.61
C VAL A 66 -12.06 -3.10 -14.63
N ARG A 67 -12.86 -4.04 -15.15
CA ARG A 67 -14.32 -4.02 -14.96
C ARG A 67 -14.81 -5.46 -14.97
N GLU A 68 -15.11 -6.01 -13.80
CA GLU A 68 -15.74 -7.32 -13.69
C GLU A 68 -16.87 -7.30 -12.64
N PRO A 69 -18.12 -7.63 -13.02
CA PRO A 69 -19.25 -7.80 -12.10
C PRO A 69 -19.55 -9.29 -11.81
N ASN A 70 -18.57 -10.19 -11.93
CA ASN A 70 -18.80 -11.65 -12.07
C ASN A 70 -18.27 -12.53 -10.92
N PHE A 71 -17.78 -11.96 -9.82
CA PHE A 71 -17.27 -12.77 -8.71
C PHE A 71 -18.16 -12.68 -7.50
N ASP A 72 -18.32 -13.82 -6.83
CA ASP A 72 -18.91 -13.88 -5.51
C ASP A 72 -18.08 -13.00 -4.56
N VAL A 73 -18.78 -12.19 -3.75
CA VAL A 73 -18.12 -11.38 -2.74
C VAL A 73 -17.46 -12.34 -1.75
N ASP A 74 -16.15 -12.18 -1.59
CA ASP A 74 -15.39 -12.96 -0.62
C ASP A 74 -16.05 -12.85 0.77
N PRO A 75 -16.39 -13.98 1.43
CA PRO A 75 -17.13 -13.97 2.69
C PRO A 75 -16.48 -13.14 3.79
N VAL A 76 -15.16 -12.88 3.71
CA VAL A 76 -14.47 -12.00 4.66
C VAL A 76 -15.02 -10.56 4.66
N PHE A 77 -15.70 -10.15 3.59
CA PHE A 77 -16.28 -8.83 3.42
C PHE A 77 -17.76 -8.74 3.78
N ASP A 78 -18.40 -9.87 4.10
CA ASP A 78 -19.78 -9.88 4.57
C ASP A 78 -19.89 -9.22 5.94
N GLY A 79 -20.76 -8.22 6.06
CA GLY A 79 -20.88 -7.37 7.27
C GLY A 79 -19.63 -6.54 7.64
N ALA A 80 -18.55 -6.59 6.86
CA ALA A 80 -17.31 -5.92 7.21
C ALA A 80 -17.42 -4.40 7.07
N SER A 81 -17.02 -3.67 8.13
CA SER A 81 -16.91 -2.22 8.09
C SER A 81 -15.86 -1.78 7.08
N TYR A 82 -15.97 -0.53 6.64
CA TYR A 82 -15.01 0.09 5.75
C TYR A 82 -13.57 0.05 6.26
N ALA A 83 -13.36 0.38 7.54
CA ALA A 83 -12.06 0.25 8.19
C ALA A 83 -11.54 -1.21 8.15
N ARG A 84 -12.42 -2.18 8.40
CA ARG A 84 -12.09 -3.60 8.33
C ARG A 84 -11.72 -4.04 6.91
N ARG A 85 -12.39 -3.51 5.88
CA ARG A 85 -12.04 -3.77 4.47
C ARG A 85 -10.65 -3.25 4.13
N GLY A 86 -10.31 -2.04 4.58
CA GLY A 86 -8.95 -1.48 4.43
C GLY A 86 -7.89 -2.34 5.12
N GLU A 87 -8.16 -2.78 6.34
CA GLU A 87 -7.27 -3.69 7.07
C GLU A 87 -7.06 -5.02 6.31
N ILE A 88 -8.15 -5.68 5.87
CA ILE A 88 -8.10 -6.94 5.11
C ILE A 88 -7.27 -6.79 3.83
N LEU A 89 -7.44 -5.68 3.14
CA LEU A 89 -6.67 -5.37 1.94
C LEU A 89 -5.18 -5.27 2.26
N CYS A 90 -4.78 -4.44 3.23
CA CYS A 90 -3.38 -4.27 3.62
C CYS A 90 -2.74 -5.62 4.03
N LEU A 91 -3.47 -6.43 4.80
CA LEU A 91 -3.03 -7.78 5.16
C LEU A 91 -2.84 -8.67 3.93
N ARG A 92 -3.77 -8.64 2.96
CA ARG A 92 -3.63 -9.41 1.72
C ARG A 92 -2.42 -8.96 0.92
N MET A 93 -2.19 -7.66 0.80
CA MET A 93 -1.01 -7.14 0.09
C MET A 93 0.29 -7.63 0.71
N VAL A 94 0.42 -7.57 2.03
CA VAL A 94 1.63 -8.04 2.73
C VAL A 94 1.77 -9.57 2.61
N ARG A 95 0.70 -10.33 2.86
CA ARG A 95 0.72 -11.79 2.91
C ARG A 95 0.86 -12.44 1.53
N GLN A 96 0.36 -11.79 0.47
CA GLN A 96 0.54 -12.21 -0.92
C GLN A 96 1.82 -11.63 -1.54
N GLN A 97 2.66 -10.96 -0.74
CA GLN A 97 3.94 -10.40 -1.18
C GLN A 97 3.80 -9.38 -2.33
N LEU A 98 2.66 -8.70 -2.38
CA LEU A 98 2.47 -7.56 -3.27
C LEU A 98 3.23 -6.34 -2.74
N VAL A 99 3.31 -6.19 -1.41
CA VAL A 99 4.17 -5.19 -0.76
C VAL A 99 5.08 -5.89 0.25
N ASP A 100 6.26 -5.34 0.49
CA ASP A 100 7.10 -5.77 1.60
C ASP A 100 6.54 -5.35 2.96
N GLY A 101 5.82 -4.25 3.06
CA GLY A 101 5.24 -3.81 4.32
C GLY A 101 4.10 -2.86 4.10
N ALA A 102 3.20 -2.80 5.07
CA ALA A 102 2.11 -1.85 5.09
C ALA A 102 1.87 -1.37 6.53
N ILE A 103 1.34 -0.16 6.63
CA ILE A 103 0.87 0.44 7.87
C ILE A 103 -0.62 0.75 7.69
N PHE A 104 -1.44 0.45 8.70
CA PHE A 104 -2.85 0.85 8.68
C PHE A 104 -3.25 1.42 10.03
N MET A 105 -3.48 2.72 10.05
CA MET A 105 -3.86 3.51 11.22
C MET A 105 -5.20 4.17 10.99
N LEU A 106 -6.04 4.20 12.03
CA LEU A 106 -7.30 4.94 12.04
C LEU A 106 -7.16 6.12 13.00
N SER A 107 -7.60 7.29 12.56
CA SER A 107 -7.68 8.48 13.43
C SER A 107 -8.85 8.34 14.40
N ASP A 108 -8.65 8.74 15.64
CA ASP A 108 -9.75 8.97 16.58
C ASP A 108 -10.61 10.17 16.12
N PRO A 109 -11.95 10.05 16.08
CA PRO A 109 -12.84 11.18 15.81
C PRO A 109 -12.70 12.38 16.77
N GLU A 110 -12.08 12.24 17.94
CA GLU A 110 -11.92 13.34 18.91
C GLU A 110 -10.82 14.39 18.58
N GLY A 111 -10.17 14.31 17.42
CA GLY A 111 -9.40 15.42 16.85
C GLY A 111 -7.87 15.38 17.11
N PRO A 112 -7.15 16.50 16.92
CA PRO A 112 -5.68 16.54 16.78
C PRO A 112 -4.89 16.20 18.04
N GLU A 113 -5.54 15.86 19.16
CA GLU A 113 -4.91 15.48 20.43
C GLU A 113 -4.38 14.03 20.45
N GLY A 114 -4.51 13.29 19.35
CA GLY A 114 -3.45 12.35 18.95
C GLY A 114 -3.58 10.91 19.45
N HIS A 115 -4.80 10.40 19.63
CA HIS A 115 -5.01 8.96 19.70
C HIS A 115 -5.27 8.39 18.31
N PHE A 116 -4.59 7.29 18.01
CA PHE A 116 -4.77 6.53 16.79
C PHE A 116 -5.00 5.07 17.16
N ILE A 117 -5.69 4.35 16.28
CA ILE A 117 -5.98 2.93 16.46
C ILE A 117 -5.18 2.17 15.41
N GLU A 118 -4.39 1.19 15.85
CA GLU A 118 -3.74 0.22 14.99
C GLU A 118 -4.43 -1.15 15.16
N PRO A 119 -5.43 -1.46 14.32
CA PRO A 119 -6.31 -2.62 14.55
C PRO A 119 -5.59 -3.97 14.40
N ASN A 120 -4.38 -4.00 13.81
CA ASN A 120 -3.68 -5.24 13.51
C ASN A 120 -2.17 -5.11 13.66
N GLU A 121 -1.57 -5.98 14.48
CA GLU A 121 -0.13 -6.04 14.76
C GLU A 121 0.76 -6.22 13.52
N GLU A 122 0.26 -6.90 12.48
CA GLU A 122 1.01 -7.04 11.22
C GLU A 122 1.13 -5.71 10.45
N LEU A 123 0.26 -4.76 10.74
CA LEU A 123 0.14 -3.45 10.10
C LEU A 123 0.54 -2.28 11.02
N TRP A 124 1.20 -2.58 12.15
CA TRP A 124 1.68 -1.55 13.07
C TRP A 124 2.87 -0.78 12.48
N PHE A 125 2.90 0.53 12.75
CA PHE A 125 3.98 1.42 12.35
C PHE A 125 5.34 0.91 12.84
N GLU A 126 5.43 0.49 14.11
CA GLU A 126 6.68 -0.01 14.68
C GLU A 126 7.22 -1.23 13.91
N ARG A 127 6.32 -2.16 13.55
CA ARG A 127 6.69 -3.37 12.81
C ARG A 127 7.19 -3.01 11.40
N PHE A 128 6.49 -2.10 10.72
CA PHE A 128 6.91 -1.59 9.41
C PHE A 128 8.28 -0.90 9.50
N ALA A 129 8.47 0.02 10.45
CA ALA A 129 9.71 0.76 10.64
C ALA A 129 10.89 -0.19 10.90
N ARG A 130 10.71 -1.18 11.79
CA ARG A 130 11.73 -2.21 12.03
C ARG A 130 12.08 -2.97 10.76
N ARG A 131 11.09 -3.41 9.98
CA ARG A 131 11.33 -4.14 8.72
C ARG A 131 12.08 -3.28 7.70
N LEU A 132 11.66 -2.02 7.53
CA LEU A 132 12.34 -1.06 6.64
C LEU A 132 13.79 -0.85 7.07
N THR A 133 14.04 -0.63 8.36
CA THR A 133 15.41 -0.47 8.89
C THR A 133 16.26 -1.70 8.61
N TYR A 134 15.77 -2.91 8.88
CA TYR A 134 16.53 -4.13 8.59
C TYR A 134 16.77 -4.35 7.09
N HIS A 135 15.80 -3.99 6.24
CA HIS A 135 15.96 -4.07 4.79
C HIS A 135 17.08 -3.14 4.31
N VAL A 136 17.02 -1.87 4.72
CA VAL A 136 18.03 -0.86 4.37
C VAL A 136 19.42 -1.24 4.90
N LEU A 137 19.53 -1.62 6.19
CA LEU A 137 20.81 -2.06 6.77
C LEU A 137 21.36 -3.33 6.10
N GLY A 138 20.49 -4.20 5.61
CA GLY A 138 20.88 -5.39 4.86
C GLY A 138 21.44 -5.06 3.48
N ALA A 139 20.87 -4.05 2.81
CA ALA A 139 21.28 -3.62 1.48
C ALA A 139 22.50 -2.68 1.47
N MET A 140 22.86 -2.08 2.61
CA MET A 140 24.05 -1.22 2.77
C MET A 140 25.36 -1.99 3.06
N LYS A 141 25.32 -3.33 3.07
CA LYS A 141 26.50 -4.18 3.26
C LYS A 141 27.07 -4.61 1.92
#